data_AF-A0A9X3IWB6-F1
#
_entry.id   AF-A0A9X3IWB6-F1
#
_cell.length_a   1.000
_cell.length_b   1.000
_cell.length_c   1.000
_cell.angle_alpha   90.00
_cell.angle_beta   90.00
_cell.angle_gamma   90.00
#
_symmetry.space_group_name_H-M   'P 1'
#
loop_
_entity.id
_entity.type
_entity.pdbx_description
1 polymer ?
#
loop_
_entity_poly.entity_id
_entity_poly.type
_entity_poly.pdbx_seq_one_letter_code
_entity_poly.pdbx_strand_id
1 'polypeptide(L)'
;MHVLDLVGPDWQLVPLRIPGGWAVRQNGLDARRLPDGSLDFNDSEDLLWLVKLPPPGGEYRPGPDSPWRELHLDAGFYRTAFRVDLLDPDWDHVLASFTTESFVELLACIEKWLVNAPLGDLSPPAS
;
A
#
# COMPACT_ATOMS: atom_id res chain seq x y z
N MET A 1 5.37 6.52 18.76
CA MET A 1 6.31 5.51 18.22
C MET A 1 6.05 5.43 16.74
N HIS A 2 6.99 5.92 15.95
CA HIS A 2 6.91 5.92 14.49
C HIS A 2 7.24 4.49 14.02
N VAL A 3 6.55 3.97 12.99
CA VAL A 3 6.72 2.57 12.56
C VAL A 3 8.16 2.22 12.16
N LEU A 4 8.91 3.24 11.72
CA LEU A 4 10.32 3.15 11.34
C LEU A 4 11.28 3.09 12.53
N ASP A 5 10.84 3.38 13.75
CA ASP A 5 11.65 3.24 14.97
C ASP A 5 12.01 1.77 15.23
N LEU A 6 11.26 0.84 14.63
CA LEU A 6 11.47 -0.60 14.73
C LEU A 6 12.48 -1.12 13.69
N VAL A 7 12.91 -0.28 12.74
CA VAL A 7 13.87 -0.66 11.70
C VAL A 7 15.31 -0.64 12.25
N GLY A 8 15.88 -1.83 12.45
CA GLY A 8 17.27 -2.08 12.82
C GLY A 8 18.21 -2.24 11.62
N PRO A 9 19.46 -2.69 11.85
CA PRO A 9 20.51 -2.71 10.83
C PRO A 9 20.37 -3.82 9.77
N ASP A 10 19.61 -4.86 10.09
CA ASP A 10 19.34 -5.97 9.17
C ASP A 10 18.07 -5.68 8.35
N TRP A 11 18.01 -6.23 7.14
CA TRP A 11 16.80 -6.19 6.31
C TRP A 11 15.65 -6.90 7.01
N GLN A 12 14.54 -6.19 7.16
CA GLN A 12 13.33 -6.75 7.75
C GLN A 12 12.08 -6.07 7.19
N LEU A 13 10.97 -6.81 7.24
CA LEU A 13 9.66 -6.28 6.88
C LEU A 13 9.27 -5.13 7.79
N VAL A 14 8.81 -4.05 7.17
CA VAL A 14 8.25 -2.91 7.87
C VAL A 14 6.81 -3.25 8.25
N PRO A 15 6.42 -3.10 9.53
CA PRO A 15 5.05 -3.37 9.94
C PRO A 15 4.07 -2.44 9.20
N LEU A 16 3.04 -3.02 8.59
CA LEU A 16 1.95 -2.27 7.94
C LEU A 16 0.62 -2.58 8.63
N ARG A 17 -0.18 -1.56 8.93
CA ARG A 17 -1.53 -1.76 9.49
C ARG A 17 -2.53 -2.07 8.39
N ILE A 18 -2.78 -3.36 8.18
CA ILE A 18 -3.76 -3.84 7.22
C ILE A 18 -5.10 -4.08 7.95
N PRO A 19 -6.16 -3.32 7.67
CA PRO A 19 -7.47 -3.55 8.27
C PRO A 19 -8.07 -4.87 7.76
N GLY A 20 -9.00 -5.43 8.53
CA GLY A 20 -9.75 -6.62 8.13
C GLY A 20 -10.46 -6.42 6.79
N GLY A 21 -10.57 -7.48 6.00
CA GLY A 21 -11.16 -7.43 4.66
C GLY A 21 -10.14 -7.22 3.53
N TRP A 22 -8.85 -7.28 3.82
CA TRP A 22 -7.78 -7.33 2.82
C TRP A 22 -6.94 -8.61 3.00
N ALA A 23 -6.47 -9.15 1.88
CA ALA A 23 -5.51 -10.26 1.87
C ALA A 23 -4.21 -9.82 1.21
N VAL A 24 -3.09 -10.23 1.82
CA VAL A 24 -1.74 -10.01 1.28
C VAL A 24 -1.44 -11.09 0.24
N ARG A 25 -1.13 -10.68 -0.98
CA ARG A 25 -0.60 -11.57 -2.03
C ARG A 25 0.91 -11.52 -2.09
N GLN A 26 1.48 -10.33 -1.93
CA GLN A 26 2.91 -10.09 -1.89
C GLN A 26 3.23 -8.96 -0.90
N ASN A 27 4.34 -9.09 -0.17
CA ASN A 27 4.87 -8.03 0.70
C ASN A 27 6.40 -8.12 0.76
N GLY A 28 7.04 -7.17 0.09
CA GLY A 28 8.46 -6.84 0.09
C GLY A 28 8.69 -5.39 0.52
N LEU A 29 7.83 -4.83 1.38
CA LEU A 29 8.10 -3.56 2.05
C LEU A 29 9.14 -3.78 3.16
N ASP A 30 10.36 -4.12 2.77
CA ASP A 30 11.49 -4.27 3.66
C ASP A 30 12.39 -3.04 3.65
N ALA A 31 12.98 -2.79 4.82
CA ALA A 31 13.92 -1.71 5.03
C ALA A 31 14.98 -2.13 6.05
N ARG A 32 16.11 -1.44 6.02
CA ARG A 32 17.14 -1.48 7.06
C ARG A 32 17.63 -0.08 7.39
N ARG A 33 18.23 0.07 8.56
CA ARG A 33 18.86 1.30 9.00
C ARG A 33 20.35 1.26 8.74
N LEU A 34 20.86 2.26 8.03
CA LEU A 34 22.28 2.41 7.75
C LEU A 34 23.05 2.97 8.96
N PRO A 35 24.39 2.85 9.00
CA PRO A 35 25.20 3.33 10.13
C PRO A 35 25.09 4.84 10.40
N ASP A 36 24.77 5.64 9.39
CA ASP A 36 24.52 7.07 9.51
C ASP A 36 23.11 7.42 10.02
N GLY A 37 22.30 6.38 10.28
CA GLY A 37 20.92 6.50 10.77
C GLY A 37 19.87 6.63 9.66
N SER A 38 20.27 6.79 8.39
CA SER A 38 19.35 6.82 7.26
C SER A 38 18.70 5.45 7.01
N LEU A 39 17.62 5.42 6.23
CA LEU A 39 16.94 4.19 5.84
C LEU A 39 17.33 3.81 4.42
N ASP A 40 17.62 2.53 4.25
CA ASP A 40 17.74 1.85 2.97
C ASP A 40 16.50 0.95 2.81
N PHE A 41 15.98 0.85 1.61
CA PHE A 41 14.68 0.23 1.34
C PHE A 41 14.72 -0.60 0.07
N ASN A 42 13.84 -1.59 -0.01
CA ASN A 42 13.67 -2.40 -1.21
C ASN A 42 13.15 -1.52 -2.35
N ASP A 43 13.85 -1.57 -3.48
CA ASP A 43 13.61 -0.78 -4.69
C ASP A 43 13.06 -1.64 -5.85
N SER A 44 12.49 -2.81 -5.55
CA SER A 44 11.79 -3.67 -6.51
C SER A 44 10.56 -2.98 -7.11
N GLU A 45 10.21 -3.32 -8.36
CA GLU A 45 8.94 -2.93 -8.97
C GLU A 45 7.74 -3.63 -8.31
N ASP A 46 7.96 -4.76 -7.62
CA ASP A 46 6.90 -5.57 -6.98
C ASP A 46 7.02 -5.54 -5.44
N LEU A 47 6.71 -4.41 -4.79
CA LEU A 47 6.85 -4.26 -3.32
C LEU A 47 5.65 -4.76 -2.54
N LEU A 48 4.43 -4.49 -2.99
CA LEU A 48 3.23 -4.84 -2.24
C LEU A 48 2.09 -5.13 -3.20
N TRP A 49 1.40 -6.25 -2.99
CA TRP A 49 0.13 -6.53 -3.66
C TRP A 49 -0.89 -7.02 -2.66
N LEU A 50 -1.97 -6.26 -2.51
CA LEU A 50 -3.11 -6.56 -1.64
C LEU A 50 -4.37 -6.68 -2.47
N VAL A 51 -5.27 -7.57 -2.04
CA VAL A 51 -6.60 -7.71 -2.63
C VAL A 51 -7.68 -7.55 -1.57
N LYS A 52 -8.72 -6.78 -1.87
CA LYS A 52 -9.89 -6.67 -1.00
C LYS A 52 -10.69 -7.95 -1.07
N LEU A 53 -11.05 -8.50 0.08
CA LEU A 53 -11.84 -9.72 0.19
C LEU A 53 -13.33 -9.42 -0.10
N PRO A 54 -14.04 -10.38 -0.72
CA PRO A 54 -15.48 -10.22 -0.94
C PRO A 54 -16.25 -10.25 0.40
N PRO A 55 -17.52 -9.80 0.41
CA PRO A 55 -18.37 -9.91 1.58
C PRO A 55 -18.58 -11.38 1.99
N PRO A 56 -19.05 -11.63 3.22
CA PRO A 56 -19.56 -12.94 3.61
C PRO A 56 -20.66 -13.38 2.63
N GLY A 57 -20.40 -14.43 1.85
CA GLY A 57 -21.22 -14.84 0.71
C GLY A 57 -20.44 -14.94 -0.60
N GLY A 58 -19.26 -14.33 -0.68
CA GLY A 58 -18.23 -14.62 -1.69
C GLY A 58 -18.28 -13.77 -2.97
N GLU A 59 -19.34 -12.99 -3.19
CA GLU A 59 -19.51 -12.26 -4.46
C GLU A 59 -19.19 -10.77 -4.30
N TYR A 60 -18.26 -10.28 -5.14
CA TYR A 60 -18.04 -8.86 -5.32
C TYR A 60 -19.27 -8.20 -5.95
N ARG A 61 -19.49 -6.94 -5.59
CA ARG A 61 -20.57 -6.12 -6.15
C ARG A 61 -19.94 -4.99 -6.96
N PRO A 62 -20.03 -5.03 -8.30
CA PRO A 62 -19.52 -3.97 -9.14
C PRO A 62 -20.36 -2.70 -8.98
N GLY A 63 -19.79 -1.56 -9.38
CA GLY A 63 -20.46 -0.26 -9.36
C GLY A 63 -19.84 0.69 -8.32
N PRO A 64 -19.79 2.00 -8.63
CA PRO A 64 -18.97 2.97 -7.89
C PRO A 64 -19.35 3.12 -6.42
N ASP A 65 -20.64 2.93 -6.11
CA ASP A 65 -21.20 3.11 -4.77
C ASP A 65 -21.12 1.84 -3.90
N SER A 66 -20.60 0.74 -4.43
CA SER A 66 -20.52 -0.53 -3.71
C SER A 66 -19.31 -0.54 -2.75
N PRO A 67 -19.50 -0.86 -1.46
CA PRO A 67 -18.36 -1.06 -0.55
C PRO A 67 -17.64 -2.40 -0.80
N TRP A 68 -18.22 -3.27 -1.61
CA TRP A 68 -17.81 -4.65 -1.89
C TRP A 68 -17.28 -4.83 -3.32
N ARG A 69 -16.69 -3.77 -3.90
CA ARG A 69 -16.01 -3.83 -5.19
C ARG A 69 -14.75 -4.70 -5.08
N GLU A 70 -14.36 -5.30 -6.20
CA GLU A 70 -13.06 -5.94 -6.30
C GLU A 70 -12.00 -4.85 -6.39
N LEU A 71 -11.14 -4.78 -5.37
CA LEU A 71 -10.07 -3.79 -5.29
C LEU A 71 -8.73 -4.47 -5.14
N HIS A 72 -7.74 -3.94 -5.83
CA HIS A 72 -6.35 -4.34 -5.68
C HIS A 72 -5.54 -3.10 -5.30
N LEU A 73 -4.59 -3.25 -4.38
CA LEU A 73 -3.60 -2.22 -4.11
C LEU A 73 -2.24 -2.80 -4.52
N ASP A 74 -1.57 -2.10 -5.41
CA ASP A 74 -0.25 -2.46 -5.91
C ASP A 74 0.74 -1.34 -5.59
N ALA A 75 1.92 -1.68 -5.12
CA ALA A 75 3.00 -0.73 -4.92
C ALA A 75 4.34 -1.27 -5.38
N GLY A 76 5.15 -0.37 -5.95
CA GLY A 76 6.45 -0.66 -6.51
C GLY A 76 7.36 0.57 -6.50
N PHE A 77 8.66 0.35 -6.70
CA PHE A 77 9.62 1.44 -6.92
C PHE A 77 10.00 1.50 -8.41
N TYR A 78 9.77 2.65 -9.02
CA TYR A 78 9.94 2.88 -10.45
C TYR A 78 10.97 3.98 -10.68
N ARG A 79 12.16 3.58 -11.12
CA ARG A 79 13.33 4.44 -11.39
C ARG A 79 13.84 5.19 -10.15
N THR A 80 13.11 6.20 -9.69
CA THR A 80 13.54 7.12 -8.62
C THR A 80 12.47 7.34 -7.55
N ALA A 81 11.29 6.76 -7.69
CA ALA A 81 10.18 7.02 -6.78
C ALA A 81 9.33 5.76 -6.58
N PHE A 82 8.71 5.67 -5.41
CA PHE A 82 7.63 4.74 -5.16
C PHE A 82 6.38 5.17 -5.89
N ARG A 83 5.61 4.19 -6.38
CA ARG A 83 4.25 4.37 -6.86
C ARG A 83 3.35 3.38 -6.14
N VAL A 84 2.17 3.86 -5.75
CA VAL A 84 1.08 3.01 -5.28
C VAL A 84 -0.17 3.32 -6.09
N ASP A 85 -0.81 2.27 -6.58
CA ASP A 85 -2.06 2.33 -7.32
C ASP A 85 -3.15 1.55 -6.56
N LEU A 86 -4.34 2.14 -6.52
CA LEU A 86 -5.57 1.45 -6.15
C LEU A 86 -6.36 1.16 -7.42
N LEU A 87 -6.63 -0.11 -7.69
CA LEU A 87 -7.23 -0.62 -8.92
C LEU A 87 -8.65 -1.11 -8.67
N ASP A 88 -9.55 -0.92 -9.63
CA ASP A 88 -10.94 -1.36 -9.56
C ASP A 88 -11.48 -1.84 -10.93
N PRO A 89 -11.28 -3.12 -11.31
CA PRO A 89 -10.61 -4.17 -10.54
C PRO A 89 -9.14 -4.37 -10.89
N ASP A 90 -8.67 -3.80 -12.00
CA ASP A 90 -7.41 -4.19 -12.64
C ASP A 90 -6.61 -2.97 -13.14
N TRP A 91 -5.49 -3.25 -13.80
CA TRP A 91 -4.54 -2.27 -14.31
C TRP A 91 -5.10 -1.29 -15.35
N ASP A 92 -6.19 -1.65 -16.03
CA ASP A 92 -6.86 -0.75 -16.98
C ASP A 92 -7.82 0.22 -16.25
N HIS A 93 -8.07 -0.01 -14.96
CA HIS A 93 -9.05 0.71 -14.16
C HIS A 93 -8.43 1.26 -12.87
N VAL A 94 -7.47 2.17 -13.01
CA VAL A 94 -6.83 2.85 -11.88
C VAL A 94 -7.82 3.83 -11.22
N LEU A 95 -8.19 3.55 -9.97
CA LEU A 95 -9.08 4.38 -9.15
C LEU A 95 -8.33 5.55 -8.50
N ALA A 96 -7.11 5.30 -8.01
CA ALA A 96 -6.23 6.31 -7.44
C ALA A 96 -4.77 5.92 -7.67
N SER A 97 -3.90 6.92 -7.84
CA SER A 97 -2.46 6.73 -7.99
C SER A 97 -1.72 7.80 -7.19
N PHE A 98 -0.62 7.41 -6.55
CA PHE A 98 0.24 8.30 -5.80
C PHE A 98 1.71 7.93 -6.05
N THR A 99 2.56 8.95 -6.20
CA THR A 99 4.00 8.79 -6.42
C THR A 99 4.76 9.65 -5.42
N THR A 100 5.79 9.08 -4.79
CA THR A 100 6.62 9.78 -3.80
C THR A 100 8.03 9.19 -3.76
N GLU A 101 9.02 10.02 -3.44
CA GLU A 101 10.39 9.56 -3.12
C GLU A 101 10.52 9.17 -1.64
N SER A 102 9.52 9.49 -0.81
CA SER A 102 9.52 9.23 0.62
C SER A 102 8.84 7.91 0.95
N PHE A 103 9.63 6.97 1.45
CA PHE A 103 9.11 5.70 1.96
C PHE A 103 8.07 5.89 3.09
N VAL A 104 8.20 6.97 3.88
CA VAL A 104 7.25 7.30 4.95
C VAL A 104 5.89 7.71 4.39
N GLU A 105 5.90 8.55 3.36
CA GLU A 105 4.67 9.00 2.70
C GLU A 105 3.98 7.84 1.97
N LEU A 106 4.75 6.92 1.39
CA LEU A 106 4.22 5.68 0.79
C LEU A 106 3.42 4.89 1.84
N LEU A 107 4.02 4.58 2.99
CA LEU A 107 3.35 3.82 4.05
C LEU A 107 2.08 4.54 4.55
N ALA A 108 2.17 5.85 4.77
CA ALA A 108 1.03 6.65 5.20
C ALA A 108 -0.11 6.64 4.17
N CYS A 109 0.23 6.70 2.88
CA CYS A 109 -0.74 6.61 1.79
C CYS A 109 -1.43 5.23 1.76
N ILE A 110 -0.65 4.15 1.85
CA ILE A 110 -1.18 2.78 1.88
C ILE A 110 -2.14 2.60 3.06
N GLU A 111 -1.72 2.94 4.29
CA GLU A 111 -2.57 2.80 5.47
C GLU A 111 -3.86 3.63 5.37
N LYS A 112 -3.76 4.87 4.84
CA LYS A 112 -4.93 5.73 4.61
C LYS A 112 -5.89 5.09 3.61
N TRP A 113 -5.40 4.63 2.47
CA TRP A 113 -6.25 4.05 1.42
C TRP A 113 -6.91 2.75 1.86
N LEU A 114 -6.19 1.86 2.56
CA LEU A 114 -6.75 0.60 3.05
C LEU A 114 -7.95 0.80 4.00
N VAL A 115 -7.95 1.87 4.78
CA VAL A 115 -9.05 2.22 5.70
C VAL A 115 -10.22 2.87 4.96
N ASN A 116 -9.96 3.69 3.95
CA ASN A 116 -10.98 4.52 3.31
C ASN A 116 -11.62 3.88 2.07
N ALA A 117 -10.95 2.94 1.39
CA ALA A 117 -11.42 2.43 0.11
C ALA A 117 -12.67 1.52 0.20
N PRO A 118 -13.60 1.58 -0.77
CA PRO A 118 -13.55 2.43 -1.97
C PRO A 118 -14.24 3.79 -1.84
N LEU A 119 -14.93 4.07 -0.73
CA LEU A 119 -15.90 5.19 -0.66
C LEU A 119 -15.42 6.43 0.11
N GLY A 120 -14.24 6.35 0.73
CA GLY A 120 -13.65 7.42 1.54
C GLY A 120 -12.67 8.30 0.77
N ASP A 121 -11.95 9.15 1.51
CA ASP A 121 -10.95 10.04 0.93
C ASP A 121 -9.70 9.26 0.49
N LEU A 122 -9.48 9.21 -0.82
CA LEU A 122 -8.33 8.60 -1.47
C LEU A 122 -7.25 9.63 -1.86
N SER A 123 -7.38 10.88 -1.44
CA SER A 123 -6.30 11.86 -1.62
C SER A 123 -5.05 11.39 -0.86
N PRO A 124 -3.84 11.67 -1.36
CA PRO A 124 -2.62 11.43 -0.59
C PRO A 124 -2.66 12.13 0.79
N PRO A 125 -1.90 11.66 1.79
CA PRO A 125 -1.71 12.42 3.03
C PRO A 125 -1.07 13.78 2.73
N ALA A 126 -1.43 14.82 3.49
CA ALA A 126 -0.77 16.11 3.39
C ALA A 126 0.65 16.01 3.97
N SER A 127 1.67 16.32 3.14
CA SER A 127 3.08 16.38 3.53
C SER A 127 3.37 17.44 4.59
#